data_AF-V5RJW6-F1
#
_entry.id   AF-V5RJW6-F1
#
_cell.length_a   1.000
_cell.length_b   1.000
_cell.length_c   1.000
_cell.angle_alpha   90.00
_cell.angle_beta   90.00
_cell.angle_gamma   90.00
#
_symmetry.space_group_name_H-M   'P 1'
#
loop_
_entity.id
_entity.type
_entity.pdbx_description
1 polymer ?
#
loop_
_entity_poly.entity_id
_entity_poly.type
_entity_poly.pdbx_seq_one_letter_code
_entity_poly.pdbx_strand_id
1 'polypeptide(L)'
;MEKKYFKKWCIINSIKGVVNKLENKIYNLKESSLGKITFLDGTAFLAVSFLSDSGQKINEVLIVGSIDEGIKRLPSWIFDLTSKYIQDKGFMRNEITNWLIENWLDPGITTFKQRMAEKYGFDEFLNQDPIEWIKKEPEMTPLTLAHIAINFTNGYLSLPFREFEITVKFVKNILAINFWEEGNPKNSDPIK
;
A
#
# COMPACT_ATOMS: atom_id res chain seq x y z
N MET A 1 -8.41 20.47 -19.86
CA MET A 1 -9.29 20.85 -18.73
C MET A 1 -9.45 19.58 -17.89
N GLU A 2 -9.03 19.42 -16.64
CA GLU A 2 -8.55 20.28 -15.56
C GLU A 2 -7.42 19.54 -14.81
N LYS A 3 -6.22 20.13 -14.71
CA LYS A 3 -5.14 19.66 -13.83
C LYS A 3 -4.83 20.76 -12.82
N LYS A 4 -5.68 20.97 -11.80
CA LYS A 4 -5.49 22.13 -10.90
C LYS A 4 -5.70 21.96 -9.38
N TYR A 5 -6.03 20.78 -8.85
CA TYR A 5 -6.40 20.69 -7.41
C TYR A 5 -5.57 19.75 -6.51
N PHE A 6 -4.39 19.29 -6.92
CA PHE A 6 -3.41 18.73 -5.96
C PHE A 6 -2.49 19.82 -5.40
N LYS A 7 -3.06 20.91 -4.86
CA LYS A 7 -2.30 21.86 -4.04
C LYS A 7 -2.44 21.49 -2.56
N LYS A 8 -1.41 20.80 -2.06
CA LYS A 8 -0.90 20.88 -0.68
C LYS A 8 -1.88 20.52 0.46
N TRP A 9 -2.41 19.30 0.44
CA TRP A 9 -3.01 18.68 1.61
C TRP A 9 -2.09 17.57 2.13
N CYS A 10 -1.82 17.56 3.44
CA CYS A 10 -1.20 16.40 4.10
C CYS A 10 -2.31 15.47 4.59
N ILE A 11 -2.25 14.21 4.16
CA ILE A 11 -3.16 13.14 4.59
C ILE A 11 -2.71 12.68 5.98
N ILE A 12 -3.58 12.83 6.99
CA ILE A 12 -3.31 12.33 8.34
C ILE A 12 -4.00 10.97 8.53
N ASN A 13 -3.18 9.96 8.84
CA ASN A 13 -3.55 8.66 9.39
C ASN A 13 -4.69 7.90 8.72
N SER A 14 -4.41 7.25 7.59
CA SER A 14 -5.14 6.03 7.21
C SER A 14 -4.25 4.85 6.79
N ILE A 15 -2.94 5.06 6.63
CA ILE A 15 -1.98 4.07 6.14
C ILE A 15 -0.81 4.00 7.13
N LYS A 16 -0.66 2.88 7.85
CA LYS A 16 0.54 2.62 8.65
C LYS A 16 1.74 2.53 7.70
N GLY A 17 2.81 3.29 7.96
CA GLY A 17 4.05 3.28 7.17
C GLY A 17 4.40 4.57 6.41
N VAL A 18 3.51 5.57 6.34
CA VAL A 18 3.76 6.80 5.55
C VAL A 18 4.28 7.98 6.40
N VAL A 19 4.36 7.85 7.72
CA VAL A 19 4.69 8.98 8.61
C VAL A 19 5.98 8.71 9.36
N ASN A 20 7.11 9.11 8.79
CA ASN A 20 8.40 9.17 9.49
C ASN A 20 8.84 10.62 9.81
N LYS A 21 7.90 11.57 9.95
CA LYS A 21 8.27 12.98 10.19
C LYS A 21 7.34 13.83 11.07
N LEU A 22 6.38 13.22 11.77
CA LEU A 22 5.50 13.96 12.69
C LEU A 22 5.78 13.69 14.17
N GLU A 23 6.77 12.87 14.51
CA GLU A 23 6.86 12.28 15.86
C GLU A 23 7.18 13.23 17.01
N ASN A 24 7.41 14.53 16.80
CA ASN A 24 7.67 15.46 17.93
C ASN A 24 7.12 16.89 17.73
N LYS A 25 6.11 17.10 16.88
CA LYS A 25 5.53 18.44 16.69
C LYS A 25 4.06 18.50 17.09
N ILE A 26 3.78 19.27 18.14
CA ILE A 26 2.42 19.66 18.52
C ILE A 26 2.01 20.82 17.61
N TYR A 27 0.98 20.60 16.79
CA TYR A 27 0.42 21.64 15.92
C TYR A 27 -0.86 22.19 16.56
N ASN A 28 -0.87 23.47 16.92
CA ASN A 28 -2.10 24.17 17.29
C ASN A 28 -2.86 24.52 16.01
N LEU A 29 -3.81 23.65 15.65
CA LEU A 29 -4.60 23.79 14.43
C LEU A 29 -5.96 24.41 14.75
N LYS A 30 -6.39 25.38 13.94
CA LYS A 30 -7.75 25.89 13.99
C LYS A 30 -8.71 24.87 13.40
N GLU A 31 -9.97 24.89 13.84
CA GLU A 31 -11.03 24.08 13.23
C GLU A 31 -11.21 24.38 11.75
N SER A 32 -11.03 25.65 11.33
CA SER A 32 -11.02 26.06 9.92
C SER A 32 -9.94 25.36 9.08
N SER A 33 -8.84 24.96 9.72
CA SER A 33 -7.72 24.27 9.09
C SER A 33 -8.01 22.78 8.84
N LEU A 34 -9.11 22.25 9.39
CA LEU A 34 -9.54 20.87 9.21
C LEU A 34 -10.50 20.79 8.02
N GLY A 35 -10.09 20.00 7.02
CA GLY A 35 -10.92 19.64 5.88
C GLY A 35 -11.28 18.16 5.93
N LYS A 36 -12.43 17.82 5.35
CA LYS A 36 -12.79 16.43 5.04
C LYS A 36 -12.64 16.21 3.55
N ILE A 37 -11.74 15.32 3.15
CA ILE A 37 -11.65 14.85 1.76
C ILE A 37 -12.48 13.58 1.66
N THR A 38 -13.46 13.60 0.76
CA THR A 38 -14.29 12.42 0.45
C THR A 38 -13.84 11.84 -0.88
N PHE A 39 -13.54 10.56 -0.90
CA PHE A 39 -13.16 9.81 -2.09
C PHE A 39 -14.36 9.03 -2.63
N LEU A 40 -14.28 8.65 -3.91
CA LEU A 40 -15.27 7.76 -4.50
C LEU A 40 -15.25 6.41 -3.78
N ASP A 41 -16.43 5.82 -3.61
CA ASP A 41 -16.54 4.48 -3.03
C ASP A 41 -15.74 3.49 -3.89
N GLY A 42 -14.88 2.70 -3.24
CA GLY A 42 -13.95 1.80 -3.92
C GLY A 42 -12.57 2.39 -4.20
N THR A 43 -12.30 3.66 -3.85
CA THR A 43 -10.94 4.22 -3.89
C THR A 43 -10.02 3.41 -3.00
N ALA A 44 -8.93 2.89 -3.59
CA ALA A 44 -7.95 2.08 -2.90
C ALA A 44 -6.66 2.87 -2.66
N PHE A 45 -6.17 2.76 -1.43
CA PHE A 45 -4.90 3.29 -0.96
C PHE A 45 -3.95 2.13 -0.77
N LEU A 46 -2.95 2.08 -1.64
CA LEU A 46 -1.91 1.06 -1.67
C LEU A 46 -0.63 1.73 -1.20
N ALA A 47 0.04 1.19 -0.20
CA ALA A 47 1.34 1.69 0.22
C ALA A 47 2.33 0.55 0.36
N VAL A 48 3.58 0.83 0.00
CA VAL A 48 4.69 -0.10 0.13
C VAL A 48 5.86 0.63 0.78
N SER A 49 6.48 -0.05 1.72
CA SER A 49 7.59 0.42 2.53
C SER A 49 8.67 -0.65 2.55
N PHE A 50 9.94 -0.31 2.29
CA PHE A 50 11.05 -1.28 2.32
C PHE A 50 12.42 -0.59 2.37
N LEU A 51 13.45 -1.35 2.72
CA LEU A 51 14.85 -0.92 2.73
C LEU A 51 15.52 -1.21 1.38
N SER A 52 16.00 -0.16 0.72
CA SER A 52 16.78 -0.23 -0.52
C SER A 52 18.20 -0.77 -0.29
N ASP A 53 18.91 -1.08 -1.37
CA ASP A 53 20.32 -1.54 -1.29
C ASP A 53 21.27 -0.50 -0.68
N SER A 54 20.94 0.79 -0.76
CA SER A 54 21.71 1.86 -0.12
C SER A 54 21.42 2.02 1.38
N GLY A 55 20.51 1.20 1.95
CA GLY A 55 20.03 1.37 3.32
C GLY A 55 19.01 2.49 3.49
N GLN A 56 18.56 3.13 2.40
CA GLN A 56 17.48 4.12 2.47
C GLN A 56 16.12 3.41 2.61
N LYS A 57 15.32 3.82 3.60
CA LYS A 57 13.90 3.44 3.71
C LYS A 57 13.09 4.14 2.63
N ILE A 58 12.45 3.37 1.76
CA ILE A 58 11.54 3.80 0.71
C ILE A 58 10.12 3.65 1.24
N ASN A 59 9.30 4.69 1.10
CA ASN A 59 7.88 4.68 1.46
C ASN A 59 7.10 5.35 0.32
N GLU A 60 6.25 4.59 -0.36
CA GLU A 60 5.49 5.08 -1.51
C GLU A 60 4.02 4.73 -1.37
N VAL A 61 3.17 5.60 -1.93
CA VAL A 61 1.72 5.45 -1.90
C VAL A 61 1.16 5.60 -3.30
N LEU A 62 0.35 4.62 -3.70
CA LEU A 62 -0.46 4.64 -4.90
C LEU A 62 -1.94 4.74 -4.50
N ILE A 63 -2.61 5.79 -4.98
CA ILE A 63 -4.05 6.00 -4.83
C ILE A 63 -4.69 5.75 -6.18
N VAL A 64 -5.68 4.86 -6.23
CA VAL A 64 -6.41 4.49 -7.44
C VAL A 64 -7.91 4.64 -7.23
N GLY A 65 -8.64 4.96 -8.30
CA GLY A 65 -10.06 5.31 -8.19
C GLY A 65 -10.98 4.11 -7.98
N SER A 66 -10.47 2.88 -8.12
CA SER A 66 -11.25 1.66 -7.98
C SER A 66 -10.39 0.46 -7.59
N ILE A 67 -11.04 -0.60 -7.10
CA ILE A 67 -10.40 -1.90 -6.81
C ILE A 67 -9.80 -2.50 -8.07
N ASP A 68 -10.52 -2.46 -9.20
CA ASP A 68 -10.08 -3.04 -10.46
C ASP A 68 -8.82 -2.36 -11.00
N GLU A 69 -8.74 -1.03 -10.87
CA GLU A 69 -7.51 -0.30 -11.19
C GLU A 69 -6.37 -0.72 -10.25
N GLY A 70 -6.65 -0.93 -8.96
CA GLY A 70 -5.68 -1.43 -8.00
C GLY A 70 -5.12 -2.80 -8.36
N ILE A 71 -5.98 -3.76 -8.72
CA ILE A 71 -5.57 -5.10 -9.16
C ILE A 71 -4.67 -5.02 -10.40
N LYS A 72 -5.01 -4.16 -11.37
CA LYS A 72 -4.24 -4.00 -12.61
C LYS A 72 -2.88 -3.32 -12.39
N ARG A 73 -2.81 -2.33 -11.49
CA ARG A 73 -1.62 -1.47 -11.33
C ARG A 73 -0.67 -1.92 -10.23
N LEU A 74 -1.17 -2.59 -9.19
CA LEU A 74 -0.35 -2.98 -8.04
C LEU A 74 0.88 -3.81 -8.44
N PRO A 75 0.79 -4.86 -9.29
CA PRO A 75 1.94 -5.68 -9.60
C PRO A 75 3.05 -4.88 -10.29
N SER A 76 2.73 -4.21 -11.39
CA SER A 76 3.70 -3.42 -12.15
C SER A 76 4.29 -2.29 -11.30
N TRP A 77 3.47 -1.63 -10.47
CA TRP A 77 3.94 -0.57 -9.58
C TRP A 77 4.95 -1.08 -8.54
N ILE A 78 4.69 -2.23 -7.91
CA ILE A 78 5.66 -2.84 -6.96
C ILE A 78 6.94 -3.25 -7.70
N PHE A 79 6.83 -3.83 -8.89
CA PHE A 79 8.01 -4.24 -9.66
C PHE A 79 8.85 -3.05 -10.11
N ASP A 80 8.23 -1.99 -10.60
CA ASP A 80 8.93 -0.76 -11.01
C ASP A 80 9.62 -0.12 -9.81
N LEU A 81 8.92 -0.06 -8.67
CA LEU A 81 9.45 0.54 -7.45
C LEU A 81 10.64 -0.27 -6.90
N THR A 82 10.49 -1.58 -6.74
CA THR A 82 11.57 -2.44 -6.25
C THR A 82 12.74 -2.46 -7.22
N SER A 83 12.50 -2.54 -8.53
CA SER A 83 13.55 -2.51 -9.57
C SER A 83 14.36 -1.23 -9.61
N LYS A 84 13.81 -0.11 -9.11
CA LYS A 84 14.49 1.17 -9.04
C LYS A 84 15.49 1.24 -7.88
N TYR A 85 15.24 0.51 -6.80
CA TYR A 85 15.96 0.64 -5.53
C TYR A 85 16.67 -0.63 -5.07
N ILE A 86 16.47 -1.75 -5.76
CA ILE A 86 17.07 -3.05 -5.47
C ILE A 86 17.64 -3.63 -6.77
N GLN A 87 18.94 -3.92 -6.77
CA GLN A 87 19.69 -4.38 -7.95
C GLN A 87 19.30 -5.82 -8.32
N ASP A 88 19.16 -6.70 -7.33
CA ASP A 88 18.74 -8.08 -7.56
C ASP A 88 17.21 -8.20 -7.58
N LYS A 89 16.66 -8.04 -8.79
CA LYS A 89 15.22 -8.11 -9.05
C LYS A 89 14.63 -9.49 -8.79
N GLY A 90 15.40 -10.55 -9.07
CA GLY A 90 14.97 -11.93 -8.89
C GLY A 90 14.91 -12.31 -7.42
N PHE A 91 15.89 -11.86 -6.64
CA PHE A 91 15.98 -12.12 -5.21
C PHE A 91 14.74 -11.64 -4.46
N MET A 92 14.30 -10.39 -4.66
CA MET A 92 13.12 -9.88 -3.93
C MET A 92 11.85 -10.70 -4.20
N ARG A 93 11.57 -11.02 -5.47
CA ARG A 93 10.41 -11.83 -5.81
C ARG A 93 10.51 -13.22 -5.18
N ASN A 94 11.68 -13.85 -5.26
CA ASN A 94 11.90 -15.19 -4.75
C ASN A 94 11.78 -15.24 -3.22
N GLU A 95 12.37 -14.28 -2.51
CA GLU A 95 12.25 -14.15 -1.04
C GLU A 95 10.79 -13.96 -0.61
N ILE A 96 10.06 -13.05 -1.25
CA ILE A 96 8.63 -12.86 -0.98
C ILE A 96 7.86 -14.15 -1.25
N THR A 97 8.11 -14.80 -2.38
CA THR A 97 7.36 -15.99 -2.79
C THR A 97 7.65 -17.17 -1.87
N ASN A 98 8.91 -17.40 -1.49
CA ASN A 98 9.31 -18.44 -0.56
C ASN A 98 8.70 -18.20 0.83
N TRP A 99 8.76 -16.96 1.32
CA TRP A 99 8.13 -16.60 2.58
C TRP A 99 6.60 -16.82 2.56
N LEU A 100 5.94 -16.48 1.46
CA LEU A 100 4.51 -16.75 1.27
C LEU A 100 4.21 -18.26 1.27
N ILE A 101 5.05 -19.08 0.64
CA ILE A 101 4.89 -20.54 0.65
C ILE A 101 5.07 -21.10 2.07
N GLU A 102 6.06 -20.61 2.80
CA GLU A 102 6.36 -21.12 4.15
C GLU A 102 5.34 -20.68 5.20
N ASN A 103 4.83 -19.45 5.10
CA ASN A 103 4.04 -18.83 6.17
C ASN A 103 2.57 -18.59 5.81
N TRP A 104 2.25 -18.61 4.51
CA TRP A 104 0.94 -18.20 3.99
C TRP A 104 0.44 -19.12 2.87
N LEU A 105 0.89 -20.37 2.79
CA LEU A 105 0.34 -21.33 1.83
C LEU A 105 -1.19 -21.45 1.98
N ASP A 106 -1.65 -21.55 3.22
CA ASP A 106 -3.04 -21.49 3.64
C ASP A 106 -3.07 -20.74 4.99
N PRO A 107 -3.86 -19.66 5.15
CA PRO A 107 -4.92 -19.19 4.27
C PRO A 107 -4.53 -18.20 3.16
N GLY A 108 -3.25 -17.97 2.85
CA GLY A 108 -2.86 -16.95 1.87
C GLY A 108 -3.04 -17.36 0.41
N ILE A 109 -2.10 -18.16 -0.11
CA ILE A 109 -2.00 -18.56 -1.52
C ILE A 109 -3.24 -19.36 -1.92
N THR A 110 -3.61 -20.37 -1.14
CA THR A 110 -4.70 -21.30 -1.47
C THR A 110 -6.04 -20.59 -1.60
N THR A 111 -6.39 -19.73 -0.63
CA THR A 111 -7.67 -19.02 -0.69
C THR A 111 -7.68 -17.93 -1.76
N PHE A 112 -6.53 -17.31 -2.05
CA PHE A 112 -6.45 -16.34 -3.15
C PHE A 112 -6.66 -17.03 -4.50
N LYS A 113 -6.01 -18.18 -4.71
CA LYS A 113 -6.18 -19.03 -5.89
C LYS A 113 -7.65 -19.44 -6.10
N GLN A 114 -8.32 -19.91 -5.04
CA GLN A 114 -9.75 -20.25 -5.08
C GLN A 114 -10.60 -19.03 -5.44
N ARG A 115 -10.35 -17.88 -4.81
CA ARG A 115 -11.07 -16.64 -5.09
C ARG A 115 -10.86 -16.15 -6.53
N MET A 116 -9.68 -16.35 -7.09
CA MET A 116 -9.40 -16.04 -8.49
C MET A 116 -10.27 -16.89 -9.42
N ALA A 117 -10.38 -18.19 -9.15
CA ALA A 117 -11.28 -19.06 -9.91
C ALA A 117 -12.75 -18.63 -9.75
N GLU A 118 -13.25 -18.61 -8.52
CA GLU A 118 -14.68 -18.43 -8.23
C GLU A 118 -15.22 -17.06 -8.61
N LYS A 119 -14.43 -15.99 -8.39
CA LYS A 119 -14.90 -14.61 -8.58
C LYS A 119 -14.53 -14.04 -9.93
N TYR A 120 -13.44 -14.52 -10.54
CA TYR A 120 -12.89 -13.94 -11.77
C TYR A 120 -12.86 -14.91 -12.95
N GLY A 121 -13.35 -16.15 -12.78
CA GLY A 121 -13.59 -17.10 -13.87
C GLY A 121 -12.35 -17.84 -14.35
N PHE A 122 -11.34 -18.00 -13.50
CA PHE A 122 -10.11 -18.76 -13.80
C PHE A 122 -10.21 -20.20 -13.24
N ASP A 123 -11.19 -20.97 -13.73
CA ASP A 123 -11.49 -22.32 -13.23
C ASP A 123 -10.27 -23.27 -13.30
N GLU A 124 -9.37 -23.05 -14.24
CA GLU A 124 -8.14 -23.82 -14.38
C GLU A 124 -7.21 -23.71 -13.17
N PHE A 125 -7.35 -22.68 -12.33
CA PHE A 125 -6.53 -22.51 -11.11
C PHE A 125 -6.95 -23.46 -9.98
N LEU A 126 -8.19 -23.97 -9.98
CA LEU A 126 -8.66 -24.88 -8.93
C LEU A 126 -7.82 -26.15 -8.86
N ASN A 127 -7.48 -26.70 -10.03
CA ASN A 127 -6.76 -27.97 -10.17
C ASN A 127 -5.23 -27.83 -10.15
N GLN A 128 -4.69 -26.60 -10.12
CA GLN A 128 -3.24 -26.38 -10.07
C GLN A 128 -2.71 -26.51 -8.64
N ASP A 129 -1.48 -27.02 -8.49
CA ASP A 129 -0.80 -26.97 -7.20
C ASP A 129 -0.58 -25.51 -6.77
N PRO A 130 -0.88 -25.11 -5.51
CA PRO A 130 -0.75 -23.72 -5.08
C PRO A 130 0.68 -23.16 -5.16
N ILE A 131 1.70 -23.99 -4.94
CA ILE A 131 3.11 -23.59 -5.01
C ILE A 131 3.54 -23.36 -6.46
N GLU A 132 3.10 -24.23 -7.37
CA GLU A 132 3.31 -24.01 -8.80
C GLU A 132 2.57 -22.77 -9.30
N TRP A 133 1.32 -22.59 -8.84
CA TRP A 133 0.46 -21.47 -9.23
C TRP A 133 1.07 -20.11 -8.88
N ILE A 134 1.54 -19.92 -7.64
CA ILE A 134 2.15 -18.65 -7.20
C ILE A 134 3.45 -18.34 -7.94
N LYS A 135 4.16 -19.37 -8.42
CA LYS A 135 5.43 -19.23 -9.16
C LYS A 135 5.22 -18.98 -10.65
N LYS A 136 4.06 -19.34 -11.20
CA LYS A 136 3.74 -19.29 -12.63
C LYS A 136 3.91 -17.90 -13.23
N GLU A 137 3.23 -16.92 -12.66
CA GLU A 137 3.25 -15.53 -13.13
C GLU A 137 3.78 -14.59 -12.04
N PRO A 138 4.63 -13.61 -12.38
CA PRO A 138 5.20 -12.69 -11.39
C PRO A 138 4.14 -11.86 -10.67
N GLU A 139 3.01 -11.56 -11.29
CA GLU A 139 1.93 -10.76 -10.73
C GLU A 139 1.20 -11.45 -9.57
N MET A 140 1.26 -12.78 -9.49
CA MET A 140 0.56 -13.52 -8.44
C MET A 140 1.14 -13.21 -7.06
N THR A 141 2.44 -12.98 -6.96
CA THR A 141 3.13 -12.63 -5.70
C THR A 141 2.57 -11.34 -5.07
N PRO A 142 2.62 -10.16 -5.72
CA PRO A 142 2.09 -8.91 -5.14
C PRO A 142 0.56 -8.94 -4.94
N LEU A 143 -0.19 -9.64 -5.80
CA LEU A 143 -1.63 -9.79 -5.59
C LEU A 143 -1.96 -10.66 -4.39
N THR A 144 -1.18 -11.72 -4.14
CA THR A 144 -1.32 -12.55 -2.94
C THR A 144 -1.03 -11.75 -1.68
N LEU A 145 0.02 -10.91 -1.70
CA LEU A 145 0.31 -9.99 -0.61
C LEU A 145 -0.87 -9.05 -0.30
N ALA A 146 -1.48 -8.45 -1.33
CA ALA A 146 -2.66 -7.61 -1.15
C ALA A 146 -3.87 -8.40 -0.64
N HIS A 147 -4.11 -9.60 -1.16
CA HIS A 147 -5.17 -10.49 -0.67
C HIS A 147 -4.98 -10.80 0.82
N ILE A 148 -3.77 -11.14 1.24
CA ILE A 148 -3.47 -11.40 2.65
C ILE A 148 -3.68 -10.15 3.49
N ALA A 149 -3.12 -9.02 3.02
CA ALA A 149 -3.26 -7.75 3.70
C ALA A 149 -4.74 -7.42 3.96
N ILE A 150 -5.58 -7.47 2.93
CA ILE A 150 -6.99 -7.12 3.02
C ILE A 150 -7.76 -8.07 3.94
N ASN A 151 -7.60 -9.39 3.74
CA ASN A 151 -8.53 -10.37 4.32
C ASN A 151 -8.08 -10.93 5.67
N PHE A 152 -6.77 -10.92 5.98
CA PHE A 152 -6.25 -11.59 7.17
C PHE A 152 -5.53 -10.66 8.14
N THR A 153 -5.04 -9.50 7.68
CA THR A 153 -4.21 -8.62 8.53
C THR A 153 -4.72 -7.18 8.61
N ASN A 154 -6.03 -6.99 8.39
CA ASN A 154 -6.69 -5.68 8.47
C ASN A 154 -5.94 -4.60 7.65
N GLY A 155 -5.64 -4.93 6.41
CA GLY A 155 -5.02 -4.06 5.42
C GLY A 155 -3.54 -3.78 5.63
N TYR A 156 -2.81 -4.46 6.50
CA TYR A 156 -1.38 -4.22 6.74
C TYR A 156 -0.60 -5.52 6.90
N LEU A 157 0.42 -5.76 6.09
CA LEU A 157 1.26 -6.95 6.15
C LEU A 157 2.74 -6.54 6.17
N SER A 158 3.51 -7.13 7.08
CA SER A 158 4.95 -6.91 7.23
C SER A 158 5.71 -8.22 7.04
N LEU A 159 6.82 -8.16 6.33
CA LEU A 159 7.64 -9.30 5.94
C LEU A 159 9.04 -9.18 6.59
N PRO A 160 9.69 -10.31 6.92
CA PRO A 160 10.90 -10.30 7.74
C PRO A 160 12.17 -9.84 7.01
N PHE A 161 12.11 -9.60 5.70
CA PHE A 161 13.26 -9.18 4.91
C PHE A 161 13.10 -7.73 4.44
N ARG A 162 14.20 -6.97 4.56
CA ARG A 162 14.28 -5.55 4.15
C ARG A 162 13.16 -4.67 4.70
N GLU A 163 12.61 -5.04 5.86
CA GLU A 163 11.46 -4.36 6.46
C GLU A 163 10.35 -4.08 5.45
N PHE A 164 10.08 -5.06 4.57
CA PHE A 164 9.09 -4.90 3.53
C PHE A 164 7.69 -4.92 4.16
N GLU A 165 6.92 -3.89 3.87
CA GLU A 165 5.58 -3.69 4.38
C GLU A 165 4.67 -3.33 3.21
N ILE A 166 3.47 -3.87 3.21
CA ILE A 166 2.40 -3.52 2.28
C ILE A 166 1.15 -3.15 3.06
N THR A 167 0.53 -2.04 2.67
CA THR A 167 -0.75 -1.59 3.20
C THR A 167 -1.76 -1.48 2.08
N VAL A 168 -2.96 -2.00 2.30
CA VAL A 168 -4.10 -1.89 1.39
C VAL A 168 -5.33 -1.45 2.17
N LYS A 169 -5.85 -0.27 1.86
CA LYS A 169 -7.01 0.32 2.54
C LYS A 169 -8.00 0.90 1.55
N PHE A 170 -9.28 0.70 1.82
CA PHE A 170 -10.37 1.35 1.10
C PHE A 170 -10.89 2.47 1.98
N VAL A 171 -10.63 3.72 1.59
CA VAL A 171 -10.89 4.87 2.45
C VAL A 171 -11.86 5.81 1.76
N LYS A 172 -13.05 5.96 2.34
CA LYS A 172 -14.07 6.89 1.85
C LYS A 172 -13.81 8.33 2.28
N ASN A 173 -13.32 8.52 3.50
CA ASN A 173 -13.14 9.84 4.07
C ASN A 173 -11.76 9.93 4.73
N ILE A 174 -11.04 11.01 4.46
CA ILE A 174 -9.79 11.35 5.13
C ILE A 174 -9.92 12.72 5.76
N LEU A 175 -9.49 12.82 7.01
CA LEU A 175 -9.23 14.09 7.67
C LEU A 175 -7.95 14.67 7.07
N ALA A 176 -8.10 15.83 6.46
CA ALA A 176 -7.03 16.53 5.79
C ALA A 176 -6.79 17.85 6.49
N ILE A 177 -5.52 18.24 6.61
CA ILE A 177 -5.15 19.47 7.31
C ILE A 177 -4.56 20.43 6.30
N ASN A 178 -5.16 21.62 6.23
CA ASN A 178 -4.65 22.71 5.41
C ASN A 178 -3.63 23.51 6.20
N PHE A 179 -2.36 23.15 6.07
CA PHE A 179 -1.26 23.87 6.72
C PHE A 179 -1.02 25.29 6.17
N TRP A 180 -1.68 25.68 5.09
CA TRP A 180 -1.42 26.93 4.38
C TRP A 180 -2.52 27.98 4.55
N GLU A 181 -3.51 27.73 5.39
CA GLU A 181 -4.50 28.74 5.78
C GLU A 181 -3.84 29.90 6.54
N GLU A 182 -4.27 31.13 6.26
CA GLU A 182 -3.76 32.31 6.95
C GLU A 182 -4.03 32.24 8.46
N GLY A 183 -2.96 32.33 9.25
CA GLY A 183 -3.02 32.26 10.71
C GLY A 183 -2.76 30.88 11.32
N ASN A 184 -2.39 29.86 10.54
CA ASN A 184 -1.71 28.69 11.09
C ASN A 184 -0.25 29.02 11.41
N PRO A 185 0.30 28.55 12.55
CA PRO A 185 1.67 28.86 12.94
C PRO A 185 2.65 28.33 11.89
N LYS A 186 3.35 29.26 11.23
CA LYS A 186 4.43 28.95 10.28
C LYS A 186 5.73 28.55 10.97
N ASN A 187 5.82 28.77 12.28
CA ASN A 187 6.97 28.46 13.11
C ASN A 187 6.64 27.34 14.10
N SER A 188 7.65 26.56 14.45
CA SER A 188 7.58 25.41 15.38
C SER A 188 7.50 25.80 16.85
N ASP A 189 7.48 27.10 17.16
CA ASP A 189 7.50 27.56 18.53
C ASP A 189 6.08 27.56 19.10
N PRO A 190 5.87 27.01 20.31
CA PRO A 190 4.57 27.05 20.97
C PRO A 190 4.15 28.50 21.20
N ILE A 191 2.89 28.81 20.86
CA ILE A 191 2.29 30.10 21.17
C ILE A 191 2.18 30.19 22.70
N LYS A 192 2.86 31.18 23.29
CA LYS A 192 2.85 31.45 24.74
C LYS A 192 1.48 31.92 25.20
#